data_AF-A0A2G4HZY8-F1
#
_entry.id   AF-A0A2G4HZY8-F1
#
_cell.length_a   1.000
_cell.length_b   1.000
_cell.length_c   1.000
_cell.angle_alpha   90.00
_cell.angle_beta   90.00
_cell.angle_gamma   90.00
#
_symmetry.space_group_name_H-M   'P 1'
#
loop_
_entity.id
_entity.type
_entity.pdbx_description
1 polymer ?
#
loop_
_entity_poly.entity_id
_entity_poly.type
_entity_poly.pdbx_seq_one_letter_code
_entity_poly.pdbx_strand_id
1 'polypeptide(L)'
;MEFYNKPGDFDAINYVPHTESHGTKELWKTFFILFGITIFDFIIYFVMPANGFRNFIFIFFGLVKAYYIVGAFMHLKHEKINLALIILVPTLFIMGLILGLLYEGSMLEVMKSL
;
A
#
# COMPACT_ATOMS: atom_id res chain seq x y z
N MET A 1 38.21 22.70 -26.76
CA MET A 1 37.36 21.91 -27.66
C MET A 1 36.21 21.38 -26.81
N GLU A 2 35.00 21.88 -27.01
CA GLU A 2 33.81 21.36 -26.33
C GLU A 2 33.31 20.13 -27.10
N PHE A 3 33.33 18.99 -26.44
CA PHE A 3 32.88 17.71 -26.99
C PHE A 3 31.36 17.62 -26.80
N TYR A 4 30.59 18.13 -27.76
CA TYR A 4 29.14 17.96 -27.77
C TYR A 4 28.80 16.53 -28.23
N ASN A 5 28.57 15.63 -27.26
CA ASN A 5 28.11 14.27 -27.55
C ASN A 5 26.58 14.25 -27.65
N LYS A 6 26.06 13.55 -28.67
CA LYS A 6 24.63 13.25 -28.75
C LYS A 6 24.27 12.22 -27.66
N PRO A 7 23.16 12.40 -26.92
CA PRO A 7 22.71 11.41 -25.96
C PRO A 7 22.38 10.10 -26.70
N GLY A 8 23.11 9.02 -26.41
CA GLY A 8 22.96 7.74 -27.12
C GLY A 8 24.28 7.08 -27.52
N ASP A 9 25.36 7.85 -27.66
CA ASP A 9 26.65 7.34 -28.13
C ASP A 9 27.54 6.93 -26.96
N PHE A 10 28.24 5.79 -27.08
CA PHE A 10 29.13 5.30 -26.02
C PHE A 10 30.41 6.15 -25.98
N ASP A 11 30.53 7.04 -24.98
CA ASP A 11 31.76 7.77 -24.67
C ASP A 11 32.45 7.13 -23.45
N ALA A 12 33.69 6.68 -23.60
CA ALA A 12 34.48 6.09 -22.52
C ALA A 12 34.85 7.09 -21.41
N ILE A 13 34.76 8.40 -21.66
CA ILE A 13 35.10 9.47 -20.71
C ILE A 13 33.84 10.04 -20.03
N ASN A 14 32.70 10.10 -20.74
CA ASN A 14 31.42 10.64 -20.23
C ASN A 14 30.23 9.71 -20.52
N TYR A 15 30.32 8.44 -20.12
CA TYR A 15 29.18 7.52 -20.24
C TYR A 15 28.06 7.90 -19.26
N VAL A 16 26.95 8.44 -19.77
CA VAL A 16 25.70 8.62 -19.02
C VAL A 16 24.74 7.51 -19.47
N PRO A 17 24.42 6.53 -18.60
CA PRO A 17 23.51 5.45 -18.97
C PRO A 17 22.14 6.05 -19.35
N HIS A 18 21.55 5.55 -20.43
CA HIS A 18 20.19 5.93 -20.80
C HIS A 18 19.24 5.44 -19.70
N THR A 19 18.58 6.36 -19.01
CA THR A 19 17.58 6.00 -18.01
C THR A 19 16.31 5.58 -18.76
N GLU A 20 16.18 4.29 -19.04
CA GLU A 20 14.91 3.69 -19.47
C GLU A 20 13.92 3.85 -18.29
N SER A 21 13.11 4.92 -18.33
CA SER A 21 12.08 5.17 -17.34
C SER A 21 10.94 4.18 -17.55
N HIS A 22 11.11 2.97 -17.00
CA HIS A 22 10.03 1.99 -16.94
C HIS A 22 9.01 2.41 -15.88
N GLY A 23 7.74 2.57 -16.27
CA GLY A 23 6.62 2.34 -15.35
C GLY A 23 5.75 3.53 -14.92
N THR A 24 5.98 4.77 -15.37
CA THR A 24 5.17 5.92 -14.91
C THR A 24 3.69 5.80 -15.28
N LYS A 25 3.36 5.13 -16.41
CA LYS A 25 1.97 4.94 -16.85
C LYS A 25 1.15 4.04 -15.92
N GLU A 26 1.76 3.00 -15.35
CA GLU A 26 1.05 2.08 -14.45
C GLU A 26 0.78 2.72 -13.08
N LEU A 27 1.74 3.52 -12.60
CA LEU A 27 1.57 4.33 -11.39
C LEU A 27 0.40 5.30 -11.51
N TRP A 28 0.34 6.06 -12.61
CA TRP A 28 -0.76 7.00 -12.85
C TRP A 28 -2.12 6.31 -12.98
N LYS A 29 -2.17 5.16 -13.65
CA LYS A 29 -3.41 4.37 -13.75
C LYS A 29 -3.88 3.93 -12.36
N THR A 30 -2.97 3.39 -11.55
CA THR A 30 -3.30 2.90 -10.20
C THR A 30 -3.66 4.04 -9.26
N PHE A 31 -2.99 5.18 -9.38
CA PHE A 31 -3.33 6.41 -8.66
C PHE A 31 -4.78 6.82 -8.89
N PHE A 32 -5.24 6.89 -10.14
CA PHE A 32 -6.63 7.27 -10.44
C PHE A 32 -7.65 6.25 -9.95
N ILE A 33 -7.34 4.95 -9.98
CA ILE A 33 -8.19 3.91 -9.40
C ILE A 33 -8.35 4.13 -7.89
N LEU A 34 -7.23 4.31 -7.18
CA LEU A 34 -7.23 4.53 -5.74
C LEU A 34 -7.91 5.85 -5.35
N PHE A 35 -7.73 6.89 -6.15
CA PHE A 35 -8.41 8.18 -5.99
C PHE A 35 -9.93 8.02 -6.13
N GLY A 36 -10.39 7.31 -7.16
CA GLY A 36 -11.81 7.02 -7.37
C GLY A 36 -12.43 6.25 -6.20
N ILE A 37 -11.77 5.19 -5.71
CA ILE A 37 -12.23 4.42 -4.55
C ILE A 37 -12.30 5.33 -3.31
N THR A 38 -11.32 6.19 -3.11
CA THR A 38 -11.26 7.09 -1.95
C THR A 38 -12.37 8.14 -1.97
N ILE A 39 -12.67 8.72 -3.13
CA ILE A 39 -13.83 9.61 -3.30
C ILE A 39 -15.12 8.86 -2.97
N PHE A 40 -15.26 7.62 -3.47
CA PHE A 40 -16.44 6.81 -3.23
C PHE A 40 -16.65 6.52 -1.74
N ASP A 41 -15.57 6.19 -1.01
CA ASP A 41 -15.59 6.07 0.44
C ASP A 41 -16.07 7.36 1.12
N PHE A 42 -15.54 8.53 0.74
CA PHE A 42 -15.98 9.80 1.31
C PHE A 42 -17.47 10.05 1.06
N ILE A 43 -17.98 9.77 -0.14
CA ILE A 43 -19.41 9.90 -0.44
C ILE A 43 -20.24 9.00 0.47
N ILE A 44 -19.86 7.71 0.60
CA ILE A 44 -20.56 6.78 1.49
C ILE A 44 -20.54 7.27 2.93
N TYR A 45 -19.41 7.82 3.39
CA TYR A 45 -19.27 8.33 4.75
C TYR A 45 -20.35 9.37 5.09
N PHE A 46 -20.56 10.33 4.17
CA PHE A 46 -21.47 11.45 4.39
C PHE A 46 -22.93 11.11 4.07
N VAL A 47 -23.19 10.20 3.13
CA VAL A 47 -24.55 9.83 2.71
C VAL A 47 -25.17 8.76 3.61
N MET A 48 -24.38 7.78 4.08
CA MET A 48 -24.89 6.65 4.83
C MET A 48 -24.81 6.89 6.35
N PRO A 49 -25.89 6.59 7.11
CA PRO A 49 -25.86 6.69 8.57
C PRO A 49 -24.85 5.71 9.19
N ALA A 50 -24.44 6.01 10.42
CA ALA A 50 -23.50 5.18 11.17
C ALA A 50 -24.14 3.83 11.54
N ASN A 51 -23.89 2.82 10.71
CA ASN A 51 -24.36 1.46 10.91
C ASN A 51 -23.24 0.45 10.62
N GLY A 52 -23.45 -0.80 11.05
CA GLY A 52 -22.47 -1.88 10.82
C GLY A 52 -22.19 -2.15 9.35
N PHE A 53 -23.18 -1.92 8.48
CA PHE A 53 -23.04 -2.09 7.04
C PHE A 53 -22.06 -1.07 6.42
N ARG A 54 -22.13 0.20 6.84
CA ARG A 54 -21.18 1.24 6.46
C ARG A 54 -19.77 0.82 6.86
N ASN A 55 -19.58 0.39 8.11
CA ASN A 55 -18.27 -0.05 8.60
C ASN A 55 -17.72 -1.23 7.77
N PHE A 56 -18.57 -2.21 7.42
CA PHE A 56 -18.17 -3.32 6.58
C PHE A 56 -17.65 -2.85 5.20
N ILE A 57 -18.36 -1.91 4.56
CA ILE A 57 -17.94 -1.35 3.27
C ILE A 57 -16.59 -0.65 3.39
N PHE A 58 -16.37 0.16 4.44
CA PHE A 58 -15.10 0.84 4.67
C PHE A 58 -13.94 -0.13 4.87
N ILE A 59 -14.15 -1.21 5.62
CA ILE A 59 -13.15 -2.25 5.82
C ILE A 59 -12.84 -2.93 4.49
N PHE A 60 -13.87 -3.29 3.71
CA PHE A 60 -13.70 -3.94 2.42
C PHE A 60 -12.93 -3.06 1.42
N PHE A 61 -13.33 -1.80 1.21
CA PHE A 61 -12.60 -0.88 0.34
C PHE A 61 -11.21 -0.57 0.88
N GLY A 62 -11.03 -0.54 2.21
CA GLY A 62 -9.71 -0.46 2.85
C GLY A 62 -8.78 -1.58 2.40
N LEU A 63 -9.24 -2.83 2.42
CA LEU A 63 -8.46 -3.99 1.96
C LEU A 63 -8.15 -3.93 0.46
N VAL A 64 -9.13 -3.55 -0.36
CA VAL A 64 -8.93 -3.37 -1.80
C VAL A 64 -7.85 -2.33 -2.07
N LYS A 65 -7.90 -1.18 -1.38
CA LYS A 65 -6.88 -0.13 -1.51
C LYS A 65 -5.50 -0.61 -1.08
N ALA A 66 -5.42 -1.34 0.04
CA ALA A 66 -4.16 -1.91 0.51
C ALA A 66 -3.51 -2.82 -0.54
N TYR A 67 -4.30 -3.67 -1.21
CA TYR A 67 -3.81 -4.52 -2.31
C TYR A 67 -3.21 -3.70 -3.46
N TYR A 68 -3.90 -2.66 -3.94
CA TYR A 68 -3.40 -1.82 -5.04
C TYR A 68 -2.15 -1.02 -4.66
N ILE A 69 -2.08 -0.51 -3.42
CA ILE A 69 -0.91 0.24 -2.94
C ILE A 69 0.32 -0.66 -2.86
N VAL A 70 0.19 -1.82 -2.22
CA VAL A 70 1.28 -2.79 -2.05
C VAL A 70 1.71 -3.36 -3.42
N GLY A 71 0.75 -3.66 -4.31
CA GLY A 71 1.06 -4.22 -5.62
C GLY A 71 1.75 -3.23 -6.57
N ALA A 72 1.23 -2.01 -6.69
CA ALA A 72 1.67 -1.06 -7.72
C ALA A 72 2.66 0.01 -7.22
N PHE A 73 2.48 0.56 -6.01
CA PHE A 73 3.36 1.60 -5.50
C PHE A 73 4.61 1.04 -4.83
N MET A 74 4.54 -0.17 -4.27
CA MET A 74 5.69 -0.83 -3.67
C MET A 74 6.40 -1.79 -4.64
N HIS A 75 5.98 -1.86 -5.91
CA HIS A 75 6.55 -2.73 -6.96
C HIS A 75 6.59 -4.24 -6.62
N LEU A 76 5.95 -4.65 -5.52
CA LEU A 76 6.04 -6.00 -4.98
C LEU A 76 5.45 -7.07 -5.90
N LYS A 77 4.61 -6.68 -6.85
CA LYS A 77 4.02 -7.59 -7.83
C LYS A 77 5.08 -8.27 -8.72
N HIS A 78 6.25 -7.66 -8.92
CA HIS A 78 7.29 -8.17 -9.83
C HIS A 78 8.64 -8.41 -9.12
N GLU A 79 8.70 -8.22 -7.81
CA GLU A 79 9.92 -8.34 -7.02
C GLU A 79 9.94 -9.58 -6.10
N LYS A 80 11.09 -9.78 -5.44
CA LYS A 80 11.39 -10.96 -4.64
C LYS A 80 10.46 -11.04 -3.41
N ILE A 81 10.00 -12.26 -3.13
CA ILE A 81 9.19 -12.65 -1.95
C ILE A 81 9.69 -12.05 -0.62
N ASN A 82 11.01 -11.85 -0.47
CA ASN A 82 11.60 -11.27 0.73
C ASN A 82 11.09 -9.85 1.04
N LEU A 83 10.76 -9.04 0.02
CA LEU A 83 10.21 -7.70 0.22
C LEU A 83 8.75 -7.75 0.67
N ALA A 84 7.97 -8.73 0.19
CA ALA A 84 6.62 -8.95 0.69
C ALA A 84 6.63 -9.40 2.16
N LEU A 85 7.58 -10.27 2.54
CA LEU A 85 7.76 -10.72 3.92
C LEU A 85 8.11 -9.57 4.89
N ILE A 86 8.87 -8.56 4.46
CA ILE A 86 9.16 -7.37 5.26
C ILE A 86 7.90 -6.61 5.66
N ILE A 87 6.85 -6.63 4.85
CA ILE A 87 5.57 -5.98 5.18
C ILE A 87 4.66 -6.94 5.95
N LEU A 88 4.61 -8.20 5.53
CA LEU A 88 3.69 -9.19 6.08
C LEU A 88 4.05 -9.56 7.52
N VAL A 89 5.34 -9.73 7.83
CA VAL A 89 5.79 -10.15 9.18
C VAL A 89 5.44 -9.12 10.26
N PRO A 90 5.78 -7.81 10.13
CA PRO A 90 5.36 -6.81 11.10
C PRO A 90 3.84 -6.67 11.22
N THR A 91 3.11 -6.79 10.10
CA THR A 91 1.65 -6.70 10.10
C THR A 91 1.03 -7.85 10.91
N LEU A 92 1.47 -9.08 10.68
CA LEU A 92 1.00 -10.24 11.43
C LEU A 92 1.42 -10.19 12.90
N PHE A 93 2.62 -9.69 13.18
CA PHE A 93 3.09 -9.51 14.55
C PHE A 93 2.20 -8.52 15.33
N ILE A 94 1.87 -7.37 14.73
CA ILE A 94 0.96 -6.38 15.33
C ILE A 94 -0.44 -6.97 15.54
N MET A 95 -0.98 -7.67 14.53
CA MET A 95 -2.29 -8.34 14.66
C MET A 95 -2.29 -9.36 15.81
N GLY A 96 -1.23 -10.16 15.93
CA GLY A 96 -1.07 -11.12 17.03
C GLY A 96 -0.98 -10.44 18.39
N LEU A 97 -0.23 -9.34 18.51
CA LEU A 97 -0.14 -8.55 19.74
C LEU A 97 -1.49 -7.98 20.15
N ILE A 98 -2.25 -7.41 19.22
CA ILE A 98 -3.58 -6.85 19.50
C ILE A 98 -4.52 -7.97 20.02
N LEU A 99 -4.55 -9.12 19.35
CA LEU A 99 -5.41 -10.23 19.75
C LEU A 99 -5.02 -10.79 21.13
N GLY A 100 -3.73 -10.93 21.42
CA GLY A 100 -3.24 -11.38 22.72
C GLY A 100 -3.59 -10.41 23.85
N LEU A 101 -3.38 -9.12 23.65
CA LEU A 101 -3.74 -8.09 24.63
C LEU A 101 -5.25 -8.00 24.85
N LEU A 102 -6.05 -8.19 23.80
CA LEU A 102 -7.51 -8.19 23.90
C LEU A 102 -8.01 -9.42 24.68
N TYR A 103 -7.39 -10.58 24.48
CA TYR A 103 -7.70 -11.80 25.22
C TYR A 103 -7.41 -11.62 26.72
N GLU A 104 -6.18 -11.20 27.08
CA GLU A 104 -5.80 -10.93 28.47
C GLU A 104 -6.69 -9.84 29.10
N GLY A 105 -6.95 -8.76 28.37
CA GLY A 105 -7.84 -7.68 28.82
C GLY A 105 -9.26 -8.16 29.12
N SER A 106 -9.84 -8.99 28.25
CA SER A 106 -11.19 -9.54 28.44
C SER A 106 -11.28 -10.48 29.64
N MET A 107 -10.24 -11.28 29.90
CA MET A 107 -10.18 -12.17 31.06
C MET A 107 -10.08 -11.40 32.38
N LEU A 108 -9.33 -10.29 32.40
CA LEU A 108 -9.24 -9.40 33.56
C LEU A 108 -10.57 -8.70 33.88
N GLU A 109 -11.35 -8.35 32.86
CA GLU A 109 -12.67 -7.74 33.04
C GLU A 109 -13.66 -8.72 33.68
N VAL A 110 -13.69 -9.97 33.22
CA VAL A 110 -14.52 -11.04 33.80
C VAL A 110 -14.13 -11.31 35.25
N MET A 111 -12.83 -11.40 35.56
CA MET A 111 -12.36 -11.65 36.92
C MET A 111 -12.71 -10.54 37.92
N LYS A 112 -12.77 -9.27 37.46
CA LYS A 112 -13.20 -8.14 38.31
C LYS A 112 -14.71 -8.10 38.57
N SER A 113 -15.49 -8.80 37.76
CA SER A 113 -16.96 -8.83 37.86
C SER A 113 -17.48 -9.93 38.80
N LEU A 114 -16.60 -10.80 39.29
CA LEU A 114 -16.84 -11.86 40.28
C LEU A 114 -16.51 -11.37 41.69
#